data_AF-A0A3N5Z795-F1
#
_entry.id   AF-A0A3N5Z795-F1
#
_cell.length_a   1.000
_cell.length_b   1.000
_cell.length_c   1.000
_cell.angle_alpha   90.00
_cell.angle_beta   90.00
_cell.angle_gamma   90.00
#
_symmetry.space_group_name_H-M   'P 1'
#
loop_
_entity.id
_entity.type
_entity.pdbx_description
1 polymer ?
#
loop_
_entity_poly.entity_id
_entity_poly.type
_entity_poly.pdbx_seq_one_letter_code
_entity_poly.pdbx_strand_id
1 'polypeptide(L)'
;MRKLNAVVHKWEVGFLLLLCSGLQVLCAHYFRVALYLDLTLILVLYVGWYSGPSAGAATGTAFGLVQDAIYRTFLGLNGLSKTVAGFAASLLSRAFRLEDLFSRIILITAVSALDSGLVYLMLLLLEQNIGQRFWLDSLIKALVTGIAGGIGSRFYDHFKFPKKDFRRVGI
;
A
#
# COMPACT_ATOMS: atom_id res chain seq x y z
N MET A 1 -18.10 -11.93 -27.51
CA MET A 1 -17.39 -12.41 -26.31
C MET A 1 -15.88 -12.38 -26.58
N ARG A 2 -15.19 -11.29 -26.24
CA ARG A 2 -13.75 -11.10 -26.49
C ARG A 2 -13.02 -11.20 -25.15
N LYS A 3 -12.10 -12.16 -25.04
CA LYS A 3 -11.20 -12.34 -23.89
C LYS A 3 -10.49 -11.03 -23.60
N LEU A 4 -10.92 -10.32 -22.56
CA LEU A 4 -10.21 -9.20 -21.97
C LEU A 4 -9.04 -9.78 -21.18
N ASN A 5 -7.98 -10.13 -21.91
CA ASN A 5 -6.66 -10.36 -21.35
C ASN A 5 -6.08 -9.01 -20.91
N ALA A 6 -6.66 -8.39 -19.88
CA ALA A 6 -5.99 -7.38 -19.06
C ALA A 6 -5.13 -8.13 -18.04
N VAL A 7 -4.18 -8.90 -18.56
CA VAL A 7 -3.28 -9.76 -17.79
C VAL A 7 -2.09 -8.89 -17.42
N VAL A 8 -2.15 -8.24 -16.26
CA VAL A 8 -0.93 -8.11 -15.46
C VAL A 8 -0.53 -9.55 -15.16
N HIS A 9 0.54 -10.03 -15.80
CA HIS A 9 0.93 -11.44 -15.62
C HIS A 9 1.27 -11.64 -14.15
N LYS A 10 0.83 -12.76 -13.55
CA LYS A 10 1.11 -13.10 -12.13
C LYS A 10 2.60 -12.93 -11.77
N TRP A 11 3.48 -13.12 -12.75
CA TRP A 11 4.93 -12.93 -12.69
C TRP A 11 5.39 -11.46 -12.61
N GLU A 12 4.69 -10.53 -13.27
CA GLU A 12 5.01 -9.09 -13.20
C GLU A 12 4.72 -8.52 -11.82
N VAL A 13 3.65 -9.01 -11.17
CA VAL A 13 3.33 -8.63 -9.78
C VAL A 13 4.45 -9.09 -8.85
N GLY A 14 4.94 -10.33 -9.01
CA GLY A 14 6.07 -10.85 -8.24
C GLY A 14 7.37 -10.09 -8.49
N PHE A 15 7.64 -9.68 -9.73
CA PHE A 15 8.83 -8.90 -10.08
C PHE A 15 8.76 -7.49 -9.51
N LEU A 16 7.60 -6.83 -9.58
CA LEU A 16 7.36 -5.55 -8.92
C LEU A 16 7.45 -5.67 -7.39
N LEU A 17 7.02 -6.80 -6.84
CA LEU A 17 7.14 -7.15 -5.41
C LEU A 17 8.61 -7.14 -4.99
N LEU A 18 9.42 -7.97 -5.64
CA LEU A 18 10.85 -8.11 -5.33
C LEU A 18 11.63 -6.84 -5.61
N LEU A 19 11.39 -6.19 -6.76
CA LEU A 19 12.08 -4.97 -7.14
C LEU A 19 11.81 -3.86 -6.13
N CYS A 20 10.55 -3.63 -5.75
CA CYS A 20 10.22 -2.54 -4.85
C CYS A 20 10.60 -2.84 -3.39
N SER A 21 10.47 -4.10 -2.95
CA SER A 21 10.97 -4.52 -1.64
C SER A 21 12.48 -4.27 -1.56
N GLY A 22 13.23 -4.67 -2.61
CA GLY A 22 14.67 -4.43 -2.70
C GLY A 22 15.03 -2.94 -2.75
N LEU A 23 14.29 -2.15 -3.52
CA LEU A 23 14.50 -0.70 -3.61
C LEU A 23 14.17 0.01 -2.29
N GLN A 24 13.12 -0.41 -1.58
CA GLN A 24 12.77 0.13 -0.27
C GLN A 24 13.84 -0.19 0.77
N VAL A 25 14.41 -1.41 0.74
CA VAL A 25 15.53 -1.78 1.61
C VAL A 25 16.79 -0.97 1.30
N LEU A 26 17.13 -0.81 0.01
CA LEU A 26 18.27 0.02 -0.40
C LEU A 26 18.08 1.50 -0.01
N CYS A 27 16.90 2.07 -0.25
CA CYS A 27 16.58 3.44 0.11
C CYS A 27 16.51 3.66 1.62
N ALA A 28 15.94 2.73 2.39
CA ALA A 28 15.92 2.79 3.85
C ALA A 28 17.33 2.68 4.45
N HIS A 29 18.23 1.94 3.78
CA HIS A 29 19.63 1.82 4.19
C HIS A 29 20.43 3.10 3.91
N TYR A 30 20.18 3.80 2.80
CA TYR A 30 20.93 5.00 2.41
C TYR A 30 20.32 6.32 2.91
N PHE A 31 18.99 6.39 3.07
CA PHE A 31 18.27 7.59 3.49
C PHE A 31 17.36 7.29 4.70
N ARG A 32 17.69 7.86 5.86
CA ARG A 32 16.82 7.81 7.08
C ARG A 32 15.41 8.36 6.85
N VAL A 33 15.23 9.28 5.90
CA VAL A 33 13.93 9.83 5.51
C VAL A 33 13.02 8.76 4.88
N ALA A 34 13.59 7.72 4.26
CA ALA A 34 12.82 6.60 3.71
C ALA A 34 12.24 5.66 4.78
N LEU A 35 12.63 5.79 6.05
CA LEU A 35 11.94 5.10 7.16
C LEU A 35 10.52 5.65 7.39
N TYR A 36 10.30 6.94 7.06
CA TYR A 36 9.00 7.59 7.15
C TYR A 36 8.12 7.40 5.91
N LEU A 37 8.63 6.72 4.88
CA LEU A 37 7.96 6.57 3.60
C LEU A 37 7.73 5.07 3.33
N ASP A 38 6.48 4.64 3.45
CA ASP A 38 6.14 3.22 3.26
C ASP A 38 5.85 2.92 1.79
N LEU A 39 6.91 2.70 1.01
CA LEU A 39 6.83 2.35 -0.42
C LEU A 39 6.03 1.06 -0.64
N THR A 40 6.19 0.07 0.24
CA THR A 40 5.42 -1.17 0.22
C THR A 40 3.93 -0.89 0.37
N LEU A 41 3.54 -0.04 1.33
CA LEU A 41 2.14 0.34 1.48
C LEU A 41 1.62 1.00 0.19
N ILE A 42 2.34 1.98 -0.36
CA ILE A 42 1.93 2.68 -1.59
C ILE A 42 1.68 1.67 -2.72
N LEU A 43 2.57 0.70 -2.93
CA LEU A 43 2.37 -0.35 -3.93
C LEU A 43 1.14 -1.22 -3.66
N VAL A 44 0.94 -1.65 -2.41
CA VAL A 44 -0.23 -2.44 -2.04
C VAL A 44 -1.52 -1.67 -2.33
N LEU A 45 -1.54 -0.36 -2.09
CA LEU A 45 -2.69 0.50 -2.43
C LEU A 45 -2.91 0.55 -3.94
N TYR A 46 -1.86 0.74 -4.74
CA TYR A 46 -1.97 0.75 -6.21
C TYR A 46 -2.48 -0.58 -6.75
N VAL A 47 -1.89 -1.68 -6.32
CA VAL A 47 -2.32 -3.02 -6.73
C VAL A 47 -3.77 -3.25 -6.30
N GLY A 48 -4.15 -2.84 -5.09
CA GLY A 48 -5.52 -2.90 -4.59
C GLY A 48 -6.51 -2.07 -5.42
N TRP A 49 -6.13 -0.85 -5.82
CA TRP A 49 -6.94 0.04 -6.63
C TRP A 49 -7.28 -0.54 -8.01
N TYR A 50 -6.29 -1.17 -8.66
CA TYR A 50 -6.48 -1.76 -9.99
C TYR A 50 -6.96 -3.22 -9.96
N SER A 51 -6.95 -3.86 -8.80
CA SER A 51 -7.37 -5.26 -8.62
C SER A 51 -8.71 -5.38 -7.90
N GLY A 52 -9.19 -6.61 -7.68
CA GLY A 52 -10.34 -6.87 -6.81
C GLY A 52 -9.95 -6.94 -5.33
N PRO A 53 -10.93 -6.88 -4.40
CA PRO A 53 -10.66 -6.87 -2.95
C PRO A 53 -9.88 -8.09 -2.47
N SER A 54 -10.19 -9.27 -2.98
CA SER A 54 -9.47 -10.52 -2.66
C SER A 54 -8.02 -10.48 -3.14
N ALA A 55 -7.79 -9.96 -4.34
CA ALA A 55 -6.43 -9.82 -4.90
C ALA A 55 -5.62 -8.77 -4.13
N GLY A 56 -6.21 -7.61 -3.82
CA GLY A 56 -5.58 -6.56 -3.02
C GLY A 56 -5.17 -7.05 -1.62
N ALA A 57 -6.07 -7.80 -0.96
CA ALA A 57 -5.79 -8.45 0.32
C ALA A 57 -4.62 -9.44 0.22
N ALA A 58 -4.68 -10.37 -0.75
CA ALA A 58 -3.64 -11.39 -0.93
C ALA A 58 -2.26 -10.77 -1.23
N THR A 59 -2.22 -9.73 -2.07
CA THR A 59 -0.96 -9.00 -2.30
C THR A 59 -0.49 -8.28 -1.05
N GLY A 60 -1.40 -7.62 -0.30
CA GLY A 60 -1.07 -6.98 0.96
C GLY A 60 -0.45 -7.95 1.97
N THR A 61 -1.00 -9.16 2.09
CA THR A 61 -0.44 -10.22 2.93
C THR A 61 0.97 -10.61 2.47
N ALA A 62 1.15 -10.88 1.18
CA ALA A 62 2.45 -11.31 0.64
C ALA A 62 3.54 -10.25 0.86
N PHE A 63 3.25 -9.00 0.50
CA PHE A 63 4.15 -7.87 0.72
C PHE A 63 4.44 -7.65 2.21
N GLY A 64 3.43 -7.69 3.06
CA GLY A 64 3.59 -7.48 4.50
C GLY A 64 4.40 -8.60 5.18
N LEU A 65 4.23 -9.86 4.79
CA LEU A 65 5.03 -10.98 5.31
C LEU A 65 6.49 -10.90 4.87
N VAL A 66 6.73 -10.55 3.60
CA VAL A 66 8.10 -10.28 3.09
C VAL A 66 8.73 -9.13 3.88
N GLN A 67 7.96 -8.08 4.14
CA GLN A 67 8.40 -6.96 4.94
C GLN A 67 8.77 -7.37 6.37
N ASP A 68 7.94 -8.18 7.02
CA ASP A 68 8.22 -8.68 8.36
C ASP A 68 9.52 -9.51 8.39
N ALA A 69 9.76 -10.34 7.37
CA ALA A 69 10.99 -11.12 7.26
C ALA A 69 12.24 -10.25 7.06
N ILE A 70 12.12 -9.17 6.28
CA ILE A 70 13.23 -8.24 5.98
C ILE A 70 13.58 -7.39 7.21
N TYR A 71 12.59 -6.77 7.84
CA TYR A 71 12.80 -5.87 8.98
C TYR A 71 13.04 -6.61 10.30
N ARG A 72 12.98 -7.96 10.29
CA ARG A 72 13.08 -8.82 11.47
C ARG A 72 12.09 -8.41 12.58
N THR A 73 10.93 -7.92 12.18
CA THR A 73 9.82 -7.61 13.09
C THR A 73 9.04 -8.88 13.40
N PHE A 74 8.07 -8.79 14.30
CA PHE A 74 7.14 -9.90 14.54
C PHE A 74 6.46 -10.31 13.24
N LEU A 75 6.53 -11.61 12.94
CA LEU A 75 6.04 -12.17 11.69
C LEU A 75 4.51 -12.08 11.66
N GLY A 76 3.96 -11.42 10.65
CA GLY A 76 2.51 -11.20 10.49
C GLY A 76 2.01 -9.84 10.94
N LEU A 77 2.85 -9.00 11.54
CA LEU A 77 2.46 -7.67 12.02
C LEU A 77 2.21 -6.72 10.84
N ASN A 78 3.18 -6.59 9.92
CA ASN A 78 2.95 -5.90 8.65
C ASN A 78 2.07 -6.73 7.70
N GLY A 79 2.16 -8.07 7.77
CA GLY A 79 1.32 -8.98 6.99
C GLY A 79 -0.18 -8.67 7.13
N LEU A 80 -0.69 -8.65 8.35
CA LEU A 80 -2.11 -8.40 8.62
C LEU A 80 -2.50 -6.95 8.33
N SER A 81 -1.68 -5.99 8.78
CA SER A 81 -1.96 -4.57 8.54
C SER A 81 -2.09 -4.24 7.05
N LYS A 82 -1.16 -4.73 6.24
CA LYS A 82 -1.15 -4.50 4.79
C LYS A 82 -2.23 -5.29 4.05
N THR A 83 -2.67 -6.41 4.59
CA THR A 83 -3.86 -7.13 4.08
C THR A 83 -5.09 -6.24 4.19
N VAL A 84 -5.33 -5.65 5.36
CA VAL A 84 -6.47 -4.75 5.58
C VAL A 84 -6.33 -3.49 4.74
N ALA A 85 -5.12 -2.91 4.66
CA ALA A 85 -4.87 -1.73 3.82
C ALA A 85 -5.15 -2.01 2.33
N GLY A 86 -4.68 -3.13 1.78
CA GLY A 86 -4.91 -3.52 0.39
C GLY A 86 -6.38 -3.83 0.09
N PHE A 87 -7.08 -4.45 1.03
CA PHE A 87 -8.52 -4.68 0.94
C PHE A 87 -9.30 -3.36 0.96
N ALA A 88 -9.00 -2.49 1.93
CA ALA A 88 -9.62 -1.17 2.07
C ALA A 88 -9.38 -0.31 0.82
N ALA A 89 -8.17 -0.32 0.27
CA ALA A 89 -7.86 0.39 -0.98
C ALA A 89 -8.76 -0.08 -2.13
N SER A 90 -8.94 -1.39 -2.30
CA SER A 90 -9.75 -1.95 -3.39
C SER A 90 -11.26 -1.69 -3.23
N LEU A 91 -11.74 -1.54 -2.00
CA LEU A 91 -13.10 -1.06 -1.72
C LEU A 91 -13.24 0.43 -2.00
N LEU A 92 -12.29 1.23 -1.53
CA LEU A 92 -12.29 2.68 -1.67
C LEU A 92 -12.13 3.12 -3.13
N SER A 93 -11.41 2.38 -3.99
CA SER A 93 -11.38 2.66 -5.44
C SER A 93 -12.71 2.47 -6.14
N ARG A 94 -13.60 1.65 -5.58
CA ARG A 94 -14.95 1.44 -6.11
C ARG A 94 -15.91 2.51 -5.62
N ALA A 95 -15.73 2.96 -4.39
CA ALA A 95 -16.57 3.99 -3.77
C ALA A 95 -16.20 5.42 -4.22
N PHE A 96 -14.91 5.70 -4.42
CA PHE A 96 -14.40 7.03 -4.76
C PHE A 96 -13.81 7.07 -6.17
N ARG A 97 -14.18 8.10 -6.95
CA ARG A 97 -13.55 8.38 -8.24
C ARG A 97 -12.15 8.97 -7.99
N LEU A 98 -11.12 8.15 -8.19
CA LEU A 98 -9.70 8.47 -8.07
C LEU A 98 -9.18 9.36 -9.22
N GLU A 99 -9.98 10.33 -9.67
CA GLU A 99 -9.64 11.23 -10.77
C GLU A 99 -8.80 12.42 -10.28
N ASP A 100 -9.12 12.91 -9.08
CA ASP A 100 -8.42 14.06 -8.48
C ASP A 100 -7.23 13.66 -7.61
N LEU A 101 -6.14 14.42 -7.76
CA LEU A 101 -4.91 14.25 -6.97
C LEU A 101 -5.18 14.37 -5.47
N PHE A 102 -6.05 15.32 -5.07
CA PHE A 102 -6.44 15.54 -3.69
C PHE A 102 -7.15 14.33 -3.09
N SER A 103 -8.11 13.75 -3.82
CA SER A 103 -8.82 12.54 -3.40
C SER A 103 -7.86 11.37 -3.20
N ARG A 104 -6.87 11.20 -4.09
CA ARG A 104 -5.83 10.16 -3.93
C ARG A 104 -4.96 10.39 -2.70
N ILE A 105 -4.50 11.62 -2.46
CA ILE A 105 -3.68 11.94 -1.28
C ILE A 105 -4.46 11.65 0.00
N ILE A 106 -5.72 12.07 0.07
CA ILE A 106 -6.57 11.85 1.26
C ILE A 106 -6.75 10.35 1.50
N LEU A 107 -7.04 9.58 0.46
CA LEU A 107 -7.23 8.13 0.58
C LEU A 107 -5.94 7.42 1.01
N ILE A 108 -4.79 7.75 0.42
CA ILE A 108 -3.50 7.15 0.81
C ILE A 108 -3.16 7.51 2.26
N THR A 109 -3.34 8.77 2.65
CA THR A 109 -3.13 9.22 4.03
C THR A 109 -4.03 8.48 5.00
N ALA A 110 -5.32 8.36 4.67
CA ALA A 110 -6.29 7.67 5.52
C ALA A 110 -5.95 6.18 5.69
N VAL A 111 -5.62 5.48 4.60
CA VAL A 111 -5.24 4.07 4.68
C VAL A 111 -3.89 3.88 5.39
N SER A 112 -2.95 4.81 5.24
CA SER A 112 -1.68 4.79 5.98
C SER A 112 -1.86 5.03 7.47
N ALA A 113 -2.83 5.87 7.86
CA ALA A 113 -3.20 6.06 9.26
C ALA A 113 -3.85 4.79 9.83
N LEU A 114 -4.73 4.13 9.06
CA LEU A 114 -5.31 2.84 9.43
C LEU A 114 -4.23 1.76 9.61
N ASP A 115 -3.28 1.64 8.69
CA ASP A 115 -2.16 0.70 8.78
C ASP A 115 -1.35 0.93 10.07
N SER A 116 -0.99 2.18 10.35
CA SER A 116 -0.24 2.53 11.57
C SER A 116 -1.05 2.23 12.85
N GLY A 117 -2.36 2.46 12.83
CA GLY A 117 -3.26 2.13 13.94
C GLY A 117 -3.41 0.62 14.18
N LEU A 118 -3.44 -0.20 13.11
CA LEU A 118 -3.47 -1.65 13.23
C LEU A 118 -2.17 -2.20 13.82
N VAL A 119 -1.03 -1.70 13.32
CA VAL A 119 0.29 -2.02 13.87
C VAL A 119 0.37 -1.66 15.36
N TYR A 120 -0.12 -0.48 15.74
CA TYR A 120 -0.19 -0.05 17.14
C TYR A 120 -1.02 -1.01 18.00
N LEU A 121 -2.22 -1.36 17.54
CA LEU A 121 -3.13 -2.25 18.25
C LEU A 121 -2.51 -3.64 18.43
N MET A 122 -1.79 -4.14 17.42
CA MET A 122 -1.04 -5.39 17.51
C MET A 122 0.09 -5.34 18.52
N LEU A 123 0.86 -4.25 18.54
CA LEU A 123 1.93 -4.05 19.51
C LEU A 123 1.39 -3.96 20.94
N LEU A 124 0.20 -3.37 21.10
CA LEU A 124 -0.49 -3.29 22.38
C LEU A 124 -0.97 -4.68 22.85
N LEU A 125 -1.47 -5.52 21.95
CA LEU A 125 -1.83 -6.92 22.25
C LEU A 125 -0.61 -7.78 22.61
N LEU A 126 0.58 -7.45 22.10
CA LEU A 126 1.84 -8.10 22.43
C LEU A 126 2.50 -7.54 23.70
N GLU A 127 1.80 -6.67 24.44
CA GLU A 127 2.30 -5.98 25.65
C GLU A 127 3.66 -5.28 25.44
N GLN A 128 3.93 -4.83 24.21
CA GLN A 128 5.16 -4.10 23.91
C GLN A 128 5.08 -2.69 24.49
N ASN A 129 6.20 -2.21 25.05
CA ASN A 129 6.26 -0.86 25.59
C ASN A 129 6.33 0.16 24.45
N ILE A 130 5.18 0.73 24.10
CA ILE A 130 5.07 1.70 23.01
C ILE A 130 5.36 3.10 23.57
N GLY A 131 6.51 3.67 23.21
CA GLY A 131 6.84 5.03 23.61
C GLY A 131 5.89 6.06 23.00
N GLN A 132 5.64 7.18 23.69
CA GLN A 132 4.81 8.30 23.19
C GLN A 132 5.24 8.82 21.81
N ARG A 133 6.51 8.62 21.44
CA ARG A 133 7.05 8.97 20.11
C ARG A 133 6.40 8.22 18.95
N PHE A 134 5.88 7.02 19.19
CA PHE A 134 5.22 6.21 18.17
C PHE A 134 4.04 6.95 17.49
N TRP A 135 3.26 7.70 18.26
CA TRP A 135 2.12 8.46 17.73
C TRP A 135 2.56 9.58 16.79
N LEU A 136 3.63 10.29 17.15
CA LEU A 136 4.20 11.36 16.33
C LEU A 136 4.84 10.79 15.06
N ASP A 137 5.63 9.71 15.20
CA ASP A 137 6.24 9.03 14.05
C ASP A 137 5.18 8.46 13.10
N SER A 138 4.06 7.92 13.61
CA SER A 138 2.95 7.41 12.80
C SER A 138 2.21 8.51 12.03
N LEU A 139 1.97 9.66 12.66
CA LEU A 139 1.37 10.82 12.01
C LEU A 139 2.26 11.38 10.89
N ILE A 140 3.56 11.54 11.18
CA ILE A 140 4.54 11.99 10.19
C ILE A 140 4.62 10.99 9.05
N LYS A 141 4.70 9.69 9.36
CA LYS A 141 4.73 8.61 8.36
C LYS A 141 3.49 8.64 7.46
N ALA A 142 2.29 8.80 8.04
CA ALA A 142 1.04 8.82 7.28
C ALA A 142 0.97 10.03 6.33
N LEU A 143 1.36 11.21 6.80
CA LEU A 143 1.40 12.43 5.98
C LEU A 143 2.46 12.34 4.87
N VAL A 144 3.68 11.91 5.20
CA VAL A 144 4.78 11.75 4.23
C VAL A 144 4.41 10.70 3.17
N THR A 145 3.85 9.56 3.59
CA THR A 145 3.43 8.48 2.70
C THR A 145 2.25 8.92 1.81
N GLY A 146 1.30 9.70 2.36
CA GLY A 146 0.20 10.30 1.61
C GLY A 146 0.66 11.27 0.52
N ILE A 147 1.56 12.20 0.87
CA ILE A 147 2.11 13.18 -0.07
C ILE A 147 2.97 12.47 -1.13
N ALA A 148 3.88 11.58 -0.72
CA ALA A 148 4.73 10.83 -1.63
C ALA A 148 3.92 9.93 -2.56
N GLY A 149 2.90 9.24 -2.05
CA GLY A 149 2.01 8.39 -2.84
C GLY A 149 1.16 9.20 -3.82
N GLY A 150 0.71 10.39 -3.43
CA GLY A 150 0.01 11.34 -4.29
C GLY A 150 0.88 11.88 -5.42
N ILE A 151 2.11 12.33 -5.12
CA ILE A 151 3.08 12.78 -6.12
C ILE A 151 3.48 11.63 -7.04
N GLY A 152 3.75 10.45 -6.47
CA GLY A 152 4.03 9.22 -7.21
C GLY A 152 2.89 8.84 -8.16
N SER A 153 1.64 9.13 -7.81
CA SER A 153 0.47 8.90 -8.67
C SER A 153 0.52 9.65 -9.98
N ARG A 154 1.05 10.88 -9.97
CA ARG A 154 1.25 11.66 -11.20
C ARG A 154 2.30 11.05 -12.12
N PHE A 155 3.33 10.44 -11.53
CA PHE A 155 4.39 9.78 -12.29
C PHE A 155 3.92 8.43 -12.84
N TYR A 156 3.10 7.69 -12.06
CA TYR A 156 2.55 6.40 -12.45
C TYR A 156 1.51 6.49 -13.57
N ASP A 157 0.70 7.55 -13.57
CA ASP A 157 -0.25 7.84 -14.68
C ASP A 157 0.48 8.15 -16.00
N HIS A 158 1.78 8.48 -15.97
CA HIS A 158 2.57 8.72 -17.18
C HIS A 158 3.18 7.43 -17.78
N PHE A 159 3.44 6.39 -16.97
CA PHE A 159 4.26 5.25 -17.40
C PHE A 159 3.50 3.98 -17.79
N LYS A 160 2.34 3.63 -17.19
CA LYS A 160 1.52 2.47 -17.60
C LYS A 160 0.27 2.31 -16.74
N PHE A 161 -0.92 2.46 -17.32
CA PHE A 161 -2.01 1.46 -17.35
C PHE A 161 -3.21 2.08 -18.11
N PRO A 162 -3.83 1.37 -19.09
CA PRO A 162 -4.99 1.89 -19.82
C PRO A 162 -6.15 2.16 -18.86
N LYS A 163 -6.75 3.35 -19.00
CA LYS A 163 -7.94 3.79 -18.26
C LYS A 163 -8.97 2.65 -18.21
N LYS A 164 -9.35 2.20 -17.01
CA LYS A 164 -10.53 1.33 -16.88
C LYS A 164 -11.75 2.18 -17.22
N ASP A 165 -12.37 1.86 -18.35
CA ASP A 165 -13.67 2.41 -18.72
C ASP A 165 -14.74 1.76 -17.83
N PHE A 166 -15.13 2.47 -16.76
CA PHE A 166 -16.16 2.03 -15.83
C PHE A 166 -17.58 2.00 -16.45
N ARG A 167 -17.76 2.38 -17.72
CA ARG A 167 -19.05 2.27 -18.44
C ARG A 167 -19.48 0.84 -18.81
N ARG A 168 -18.65 -0.19 -18.57
CA ARG A 168 -18.94 -1.58 -18.97
C ARG A 168 -19.24 -2.55 -17.84
N VAL A 169 -19.19 -2.13 -16.59
CA VAL A 169 -19.70 -2.94 -15.47
C VAL A 169 -21.07 -2.39 -15.14
N GLY A 170 -22.04 -2.76 -15.97
CA GLY A 170 -23.44 -2.49 -15.71
C GLY A 170 -23.82 -3.04 -14.35
N ILE A 171 -24.42 -2.17 -13.55
CA ILE A 171 -25.51 -2.54 -12.67
C ILE A 171 -26.61 -3.18 -13.51
#